data_AF-A0A7V2S6F7-F1
#
_entry.id   AF-A0A7V2S6F7-F1
#
_cell.length_a   1.000
_cell.length_b   1.000
_cell.length_c   1.000
_cell.angle_alpha   90.00
_cell.angle_beta   90.00
_cell.angle_gamma   90.00
#
_symmetry.space_group_name_H-M   'P 1'
#
loop_
_entity.id
_entity.type
_entity.pdbx_description
1 polymer ?
#
loop_
_entity_poly.entity_id
_entity_poly.type
_entity_poly.pdbx_seq_one_letter_code
_entity_poly.pdbx_strand_id
1 'polypeptide(L)'
;MSLQLKPLNLDINDIDRKNLSEIRRRFLAINKHRISRIRDDSGRTLQRIIDALPMLLHVNHPTLPGYQTQKTPCAISDFSPTKIQITAAKRISKSFSYEK
;
A
#
# COMPACT_ATOMS: atom_id res chain seq x y z
N MET A 1 -0.67 4.59 -21.67
CA MET A 1 0.33 5.67 -21.51
C MET A 1 1.68 5.02 -21.26
N SER A 2 2.50 4.89 -22.30
CA SER A 2 3.86 4.34 -22.18
C SER A 2 4.73 5.37 -21.45
N LEU A 3 5.14 5.06 -20.23
CA LEU A 3 6.14 5.85 -19.53
C LEU A 3 7.47 5.65 -20.28
N GLN A 4 7.83 6.58 -21.16
CA GLN A 4 9.18 6.64 -21.73
C GLN A 4 10.16 7.00 -20.60
N LEU A 5 10.66 5.96 -19.92
CA LEU A 5 11.67 6.10 -18.89
C LEU A 5 13.04 6.00 -19.57
N LYS A 6 13.84 7.06 -19.51
CA LYS A 6 15.25 7.00 -19.93
C LYS A 6 15.98 5.92 -19.11
N PRO A 7 16.87 5.11 -19.71
CA PRO A 7 17.64 4.13 -18.95
C PRO A 7 18.45 4.84 -17.85
N LEU A 8 18.47 4.26 -16.64
CA LEU A 8 19.45 4.71 -15.64
C LEU A 8 20.78 4.06 -16.00
N ASN A 9 21.81 4.87 -16.19
CA ASN A 9 23.17 4.37 -16.22
C ASN A 9 23.64 4.27 -14.77
N LEU A 10 23.67 3.05 -14.24
CA LEU A 10 24.05 2.77 -12.86
C LEU A 10 25.45 2.18 -12.85
N ASP A 11 26.41 2.92 -12.30
CA ASP A 11 27.63 2.31 -11.80
C ASP A 11 27.37 1.86 -10.36
N ILE A 12 27.42 0.55 -10.11
CA ILE A 12 27.19 -0.03 -8.78
C ILE A 12 28.22 0.43 -7.74
N ASN A 13 29.38 0.90 -8.18
CA ASN A 13 30.45 1.39 -7.32
C ASN A 13 30.35 2.91 -7.04
N ASP A 14 29.52 3.64 -7.80
CA ASP A 14 29.34 5.09 -7.68
C ASP A 14 27.85 5.48 -7.79
N ILE A 15 27.07 5.04 -6.80
CA ILE A 15 25.64 5.37 -6.72
C ILE A 15 25.43 6.66 -5.92
N ASP A 16 25.14 7.75 -6.62
CA ASP A 16 24.79 9.02 -5.97
C ASP A 16 23.35 9.03 -5.40
N ARG A 17 23.06 10.04 -4.55
CA ARG A 17 21.73 10.21 -3.94
C ARG A 17 20.61 10.45 -4.96
N LYS A 18 20.93 11.02 -6.13
CA LYS A 18 19.94 11.31 -7.18
C LYS A 18 19.50 10.02 -7.86
N ASN A 19 20.45 9.14 -8.18
CA ASN A 19 20.22 7.81 -8.72
C ASN A 19 19.39 6.98 -7.73
N LEU A 20 19.71 6.99 -6.44
CA LEU A 20 18.89 6.29 -5.41
C LEU A 20 17.45 6.81 -5.36
N SER A 21 17.26 8.13 -5.39
CA SER A 21 15.93 8.75 -5.39
C SER A 21 15.13 8.33 -6.63
N GLU A 22 15.75 8.34 -7.80
CA GLU A 22 15.13 7.94 -9.06
C GLU A 22 14.79 6.44 -9.09
N ILE A 23 15.68 5.57 -8.59
CA ILE A 23 15.40 4.13 -8.43
C ILE A 23 14.18 3.95 -7.52
N ARG A 24 14.16 4.58 -6.34
CA ARG A 24 13.03 4.50 -5.40
C ARG A 24 11.74 4.94 -6.08
N ARG A 25 11.75 6.07 -6.79
CA ARG A 25 10.59 6.61 -7.50
C ARG A 25 10.06 5.62 -8.54
N ARG A 26 10.94 5.03 -9.37
CA ARG A 26 10.56 4.05 -10.39
C ARG A 26 10.03 2.76 -9.79
N PHE A 27 10.68 2.26 -8.75
CA PHE A 27 10.24 1.07 -8.02
C PHE A 27 8.84 1.28 -7.45
N LEU A 28 8.59 2.39 -6.76
CA LEU A 28 7.27 2.72 -6.21
C LEU A 28 6.21 2.87 -7.31
N ALA A 29 6.54 3.51 -8.43
CA ALA A 29 5.63 3.64 -9.56
C ALA A 29 5.22 2.28 -10.14
N ILE A 30 6.19 1.37 -10.34
CA ILE A 30 5.93 0.01 -10.83
C ILE A 30 5.05 -0.75 -9.84
N ASN A 31 5.35 -0.68 -8.53
CA ASN A 31 4.55 -1.38 -7.53
C ASN A 31 3.12 -0.83 -7.45
N LYS A 32 2.93 0.48 -7.54
CA LYS A 32 1.60 1.08 -7.63
C LYS A 32 0.81 0.55 -8.83
N HIS A 33 1.45 0.46 -10.00
CA HIS A 33 0.82 -0.11 -11.19
C HIS A 33 0.52 -1.61 -11.05
N ARG A 34 1.42 -2.40 -10.44
CA ARG A 34 1.19 -3.83 -10.18
C ARG A 34 -0.03 -4.03 -9.29
N ILE A 35 -0.14 -3.28 -8.18
CA ILE A 35 -1.29 -3.36 -7.27
C ILE A 35 -2.58 -2.96 -7.99
N SER A 36 -2.55 -1.88 -8.78
CA SER A 36 -3.72 -1.46 -9.58
C SER A 36 -4.17 -2.58 -10.52
N ARG A 37 -3.25 -3.16 -11.31
CA ARG A 37 -3.59 -4.24 -12.23
C ARG A 37 -4.15 -5.47 -11.52
N ILE A 38 -3.50 -5.92 -10.45
CA ILE A 38 -4.00 -7.07 -9.67
C ILE A 38 -5.41 -6.79 -9.17
N ARG A 39 -5.68 -5.57 -8.71
CA ARG A 39 -7.03 -5.17 -8.28
C ARG A 39 -8.01 -5.18 -9.45
N ASP A 40 -7.68 -4.52 -10.56
CA ASP A 40 -8.58 -4.34 -11.71
C ASP A 40 -8.89 -5.68 -12.41
N ASP A 41 -7.91 -6.57 -12.50
CA ASP A 41 -8.03 -7.90 -13.10
C ASP A 41 -8.68 -8.93 -12.15
N SER A 42 -8.80 -8.60 -10.87
CA SER A 42 -9.38 -9.51 -9.87
C SER A 42 -10.91 -9.46 -9.81
N GLY A 43 -11.52 -10.61 -9.49
CA GLY A 43 -12.95 -10.67 -9.20
C GLY A 43 -13.35 -9.87 -7.96
N ARG A 44 -14.64 -9.54 -7.83
CA ARG A 44 -15.20 -8.69 -6.75
C ARG A 44 -14.78 -9.10 -5.33
N THR A 45 -14.65 -10.40 -5.07
CA THR A 45 -14.23 -10.92 -3.76
C THR A 45 -12.78 -10.53 -3.44
N LEU A 46 -11.86 -10.78 -4.37
CA LEU A 46 -10.44 -10.47 -4.17
C LEU A 46 -10.19 -8.96 -4.17
N GLN A 47 -10.92 -8.18 -4.98
CA GLN A 47 -10.88 -6.71 -4.91
C GLN A 47 -11.16 -6.19 -3.50
N ARG A 48 -12.19 -6.74 -2.83
CA ARG A 48 -12.53 -6.35 -1.44
C ARG A 48 -11.41 -6.67 -0.46
N ILE A 49 -10.73 -7.80 -0.63
CA ILE A 49 -9.58 -8.18 0.20
C ILE A 49 -8.42 -7.22 -0.04
N ILE A 50 -8.07 -6.94 -1.30
CA ILE A 50 -7.00 -6.01 -1.68
C ILE A 50 -7.27 -4.61 -1.12
N ASP A 51 -8.52 -4.15 -1.16
CA ASP A 51 -8.90 -2.84 -0.63
C ASP A 51 -8.80 -2.78 0.91
N ALA A 52 -9.11 -3.87 1.61
CA ALA A 52 -9.09 -3.89 3.07
C ALA A 52 -7.70 -4.17 3.66
N LEU A 53 -6.88 -4.97 2.98
CA LEU A 53 -5.60 -5.47 3.50
C LEU A 53 -4.67 -4.37 4.01
N PRO A 54 -4.47 -3.23 3.31
CA PRO A 54 -3.62 -2.15 3.83
C PRO A 54 -4.10 -1.62 5.18
N MET A 55 -5.42 -1.55 5.41
CA MET A 55 -5.96 -1.08 6.70
C MET A 55 -5.70 -2.07 7.83
N LEU A 56 -5.80 -3.37 7.56
CA LEU A 56 -5.56 -4.43 8.55
C LEU A 56 -4.09 -4.45 9.03
N LEU A 57 -3.16 -4.03 8.16
CA LEU A 57 -1.75 -3.88 8.52
C LEU A 57 -1.46 -2.49 9.13
N HIS A 58 -2.21 -1.46 8.73
CA HIS A 58 -1.95 -0.10 9.16
C HIS A 58 -2.52 0.22 10.54
N VAL A 59 -3.67 -0.34 10.91
CA VAL A 59 -4.36 -0.02 12.17
C VAL A 59 -4.51 -1.27 13.02
N ASN A 60 -4.07 -1.19 14.28
CA ASN A 60 -4.30 -2.22 15.29
C ASN A 60 -5.55 -1.88 16.10
N HIS A 61 -6.72 -2.37 15.68
CA HIS A 61 -8.00 -2.06 16.32
C HIS A 61 -8.74 -3.33 16.80
N PRO A 62 -9.29 -3.37 18.03
CA PRO A 62 -9.93 -4.58 18.60
C PRO A 62 -11.06 -5.18 17.77
N THR A 63 -11.75 -4.36 16.97
CA THR A 63 -12.87 -4.80 16.13
C THR A 63 -12.45 -5.27 14.73
N LEU A 64 -11.17 -5.15 14.37
CA LEU A 64 -10.61 -5.63 13.11
C LEU A 64 -9.91 -6.99 13.32
N PRO A 65 -9.95 -7.87 12.32
CA PRO A 65 -9.24 -9.14 12.38
C PRO A 65 -7.73 -8.91 12.47
N GLY A 66 -7.04 -9.82 13.17
CA GLY A 66 -5.60 -9.73 13.39
C GLY A 66 -5.20 -8.91 14.62
N TYR A 67 -6.14 -8.29 15.33
CA TYR A 67 -5.87 -7.69 16.63
C TYR A 67 -5.46 -8.76 17.64
N GLN A 68 -4.35 -8.51 18.35
CA GLN A 68 -3.88 -9.36 19.45
C GLN A 68 -3.82 -8.57 20.74
N THR A 69 -3.04 -7.49 20.75
CA THR A 69 -2.91 -6.60 21.92
C THR A 69 -2.74 -5.17 21.45
N GLN A 70 -2.98 -4.18 22.31
CA GLN A 70 -2.77 -2.77 21.96
C GLN A 70 -1.31 -2.45 21.60
N LYS A 71 -0.34 -3.23 22.10
CA LYS A 71 1.09 -3.04 21.85
C LYS A 71 1.57 -3.69 20.55
N THR A 72 0.70 -4.42 19.83
CA THR A 72 1.07 -5.05 18.57
C THR A 72 1.52 -3.97 17.57
N PRO A 73 2.74 -4.06 17.01
CA PRO A 73 3.20 -3.10 16.01
C PRO A 73 2.27 -3.08 14.80
N CYS A 74 1.94 -1.89 14.35
CA CYS A 74 1.15 -1.64 13.15
C CYS A 74 1.68 -0.39 12.45
N ALA A 75 0.95 0.08 11.46
CA ALA A 75 1.31 1.15 10.54
C ALA A 75 2.24 0.70 9.42
N ILE A 76 2.07 1.36 8.29
CA ILE A 76 2.87 1.18 7.08
C ILE A 76 3.55 2.53 6.85
N SER A 77 4.87 2.53 6.73
CA SER A 77 5.63 3.76 6.48
C SER A 77 5.15 4.44 5.19
N ASP A 78 5.05 5.77 5.23
CA ASP A 78 4.59 6.62 4.12
C ASP A 78 3.20 6.27 3.55
N PHE A 79 2.38 5.55 4.33
CA PHE A 79 1.03 5.18 3.91
C PHE A 79 -0.02 6.15 4.46
N SER A 80 -0.94 6.56 3.59
CA SER A 80 -2.13 7.33 3.96
C SER A 80 -3.36 6.65 3.38
N PRO A 81 -4.29 6.18 4.22
CA PRO A 81 -5.50 5.50 3.75
C PRO A 81 -6.33 6.36 2.80
N THR A 82 -6.77 5.73 1.71
CA THR A 82 -7.77 6.30 0.80
C THR A 82 -9.18 6.01 1.30
N LYS A 83 -10.18 6.74 0.78
CA LYS A 83 -11.60 6.50 1.09
C LYS A 83 -12.03 5.06 0.79
N ILE A 84 -11.49 4.45 -0.27
CA ILE A 84 -11.78 3.06 -0.66
C ILE A 84 -11.32 2.10 0.45
N GLN A 85 -10.09 2.28 0.93
CA GLN A 85 -9.51 1.44 1.98
C GLN A 85 -10.23 1.59 3.32
N ILE A 86 -10.54 2.84 3.72
CA ILE A 86 -11.32 3.10 4.95
C ILE A 86 -12.70 2.44 4.85
N THR A 87 -13.37 2.57 3.70
CA THR A 87 -14.67 1.94 3.46
C THR A 87 -14.58 0.42 3.49
N ALA A 88 -13.50 -0.16 2.95
CA ALA A 88 -13.27 -1.59 2.98
C ALA A 88 -13.08 -2.12 4.42
N ALA A 89 -12.34 -1.41 5.27
CA ALA A 89 -12.24 -1.74 6.70
C ALA A 89 -13.60 -1.64 7.42
N LYS A 90 -14.39 -0.61 7.15
CA LYS A 90 -15.76 -0.46 7.70
C LYS A 90 -16.71 -1.57 7.28
N ARG A 91 -16.50 -2.18 6.11
CA ARG A 91 -17.29 -3.34 5.67
C ARG A 91 -16.95 -4.61 6.46
N ILE A 92 -15.71 -4.75 6.91
CA ILE A 92 -15.30 -5.85 7.80
C ILE A 92 -15.90 -5.63 9.19
N SER A 93 -15.84 -4.41 9.70
CA SER A 93 -16.36 -4.06 11.02
C SER A 93 -17.09 -2.72 10.99
N LYS A 94 -18.42 -2.74 11.13
CA LYS A 94 -19.26 -1.55 10.98
C LYS A 94 -18.97 -0.47 12.04
N SER A 95 -18.55 -0.87 13.24
CA SER A 95 -18.20 0.03 14.34
C SER A 95 -16.79 0.61 14.21
N PHE A 96 -15.99 0.14 13.24
CA PHE A 96 -14.66 0.69 13.02
C PHE A 96 -14.75 2.16 12.56
N SER A 97 -14.06 3.03 13.29
CA SER A 97 -13.77 4.41 12.89
C SER A 97 -12.28 4.57 12.68
N TYR A 98 -11.89 5.25 11.60
CA TYR A 98 -10.50 5.55 11.36
C TYR A 98 -10.16 6.89 12.01
N GLU A 99 -9.34 6.85 13.05
CA GLU A 99 -8.78 8.01 13.73
C GLU A 99 -7.31 8.14 13.30
N LYS A 100 -6.90 9.36 12.97
CA LYS A 100 -5.55 9.66 12.46
C LYS A 100 -4.58 9.91 13.60
#